data_AF-A0A5C8LDR8-F1
#
_entry.id   AF-A0A5C8LDR8-F1
#
_cell.length_a   1.000
_cell.length_b   1.000
_cell.length_c   1.000
_cell.angle_alpha   90.00
_cell.angle_beta   90.00
_cell.angle_gamma   90.00
#
_symmetry.space_group_name_H-M   'P 1'
#
loop_
_entity.id
_entity.type
_entity.pdbx_description
1 polymer ?
#
loop_
_entity_poly.entity_id
_entity_poly.type
_entity_poly.pdbx_seq_one_letter_code
_entity_poly.pdbx_strand_id
1 'polypeptide(L)'
;MRDEDHILIGDFYDLSQYALDIPFEELTPSKIAFIEYEYEFEFLADPNYSDVQQEIINADEKYINLILKNLDRAIRTKSNNINLDFSSVDENQEYSYILSYRAKEKNNRPTLSNHIPEDFNTFKLYWLYNFIKNCKKVTWIIRDLLDLPQLTEELSIDIFKLLEETQKKEEQYRKEAVALFSSGLEKREMLQQYYNSILPKSLKNIDKLCYWQEKMSTSFLKELGYEECKAKNLKNICLNFKKSHLNTIINTYKQILPEDKIHFINAIKNAISSLKLSRELEGLAIAEYTVILNNKISTLESQLAANELLNHTYSSGKLKEKHSHKTSRTKNKPNSFTLEDYYKNESKLTDLRKSLIRIEMISEQTTLSDFRKVFSGEAIEKPIVWAGKISELSYFIKQLHNELKLVKDLKQQQWVVTINCFIQENGEPYNRTKLRTQKVPSTSKNIDSALNTLK
;
A
#
# COMPACT_ATOMS: atom_id res chain seq x y z
N MET A 1 -0.61 -44.03 9.67
CA MET A 1 0.13 -44.30 8.43
C MET A 1 -0.90 -44.77 7.43
N ARG A 2 -1.37 -43.87 6.57
CA ARG A 2 -2.18 -44.24 5.39
C ARG A 2 -1.21 -44.88 4.39
N ASP A 3 -1.64 -45.94 3.71
CA ASP A 3 -0.83 -46.70 2.75
C ASP A 3 -0.34 -45.81 1.59
N GLU A 4 0.83 -46.13 1.04
CA GLU A 4 1.63 -45.34 0.08
C GLU A 4 0.98 -45.11 -1.30
N ASP A 5 -0.26 -45.58 -1.52
CA ASP A 5 -1.02 -45.43 -2.79
C ASP A 5 -2.24 -44.49 -2.66
N HIS A 6 -2.31 -43.65 -1.63
CA HIS A 6 -3.43 -42.70 -1.46
C HIS A 6 -3.40 -41.65 -2.58
N ILE A 7 -4.35 -41.76 -3.52
CA ILE A 7 -4.46 -40.82 -4.65
C ILE A 7 -5.03 -39.52 -4.10
N LEU A 8 -4.17 -38.52 -3.92
CA LEU A 8 -4.51 -37.23 -3.33
C LEU A 8 -5.62 -36.49 -4.08
N ILE A 9 -5.75 -36.71 -5.39
CA ILE A 9 -6.87 -36.15 -6.18
C ILE A 9 -8.24 -36.69 -5.73
N GLY A 10 -8.27 -37.91 -5.19
CA GLY A 10 -9.45 -38.50 -4.57
C GLY A 10 -9.89 -37.71 -3.35
N ASP A 11 -8.93 -37.29 -2.51
CA ASP A 11 -9.20 -36.45 -1.33
C ASP A 11 -9.75 -35.08 -1.72
N PHE A 12 -9.22 -34.46 -2.78
CA PHE A 12 -9.80 -33.22 -3.34
C PHE A 12 -11.23 -33.43 -3.84
N TYR A 13 -11.50 -34.55 -4.52
CA TYR A 13 -12.83 -34.88 -5.01
C TYR A 13 -13.82 -35.06 -3.85
N ASP A 14 -13.48 -35.88 -2.87
CA ASP A 14 -14.31 -36.17 -1.71
C ASP A 14 -14.55 -34.92 -0.86
N LEU A 15 -13.50 -34.11 -0.65
CA LEU A 15 -13.62 -32.79 -0.01
C LEU A 15 -14.60 -31.91 -0.79
N SER A 16 -14.48 -31.85 -2.12
CA SER A 16 -15.34 -31.00 -2.93
C SER A 16 -16.82 -31.40 -2.83
N GLN A 17 -17.10 -32.70 -2.77
CA GLN A 17 -18.46 -33.23 -2.60
C GLN A 17 -18.98 -32.91 -1.20
N TYR A 18 -18.16 -33.11 -0.17
CA TYR A 18 -18.51 -32.79 1.21
C TYR A 18 -18.80 -31.30 1.40
N ALA A 19 -17.98 -30.44 0.80
CA ALA A 19 -18.11 -28.99 0.90
C ALA A 19 -19.42 -28.44 0.31
N LEU A 20 -20.13 -29.18 -0.54
CA LEU A 20 -21.38 -28.73 -1.16
C LEU A 20 -22.48 -28.45 -0.15
N ASP A 21 -22.56 -29.25 0.91
CA ASP A 21 -23.66 -29.22 1.88
C ASP A 21 -23.16 -29.62 3.26
N ILE A 22 -22.84 -28.62 4.08
CA ILE A 22 -22.45 -28.82 5.47
C ILE A 22 -23.66 -28.45 6.33
N PRO A 23 -24.31 -29.42 7.01
CA PRO A 23 -25.50 -29.14 7.81
C PRO A 23 -25.09 -28.42 9.11
N PHE A 24 -25.05 -27.09 9.07
CA PHE A 24 -24.50 -26.25 10.14
C PHE A 24 -25.14 -26.50 11.51
N GLU A 25 -26.47 -26.68 11.54
CA GLU A 25 -27.21 -26.95 12.77
C GLU A 25 -26.84 -28.30 13.39
N GLU A 26 -26.44 -29.27 12.57
CA GLU A 26 -26.07 -30.61 13.01
C GLU A 26 -24.56 -30.82 13.19
N LEU A 27 -23.75 -29.77 13.00
CA LEU A 27 -22.32 -29.84 13.25
C LEU A 27 -22.09 -30.11 14.74
N THR A 28 -21.27 -31.12 15.02
CA THR A 28 -20.82 -31.49 16.36
C THR A 28 -19.30 -31.41 16.41
N PRO A 29 -18.68 -31.32 17.61
CA PRO A 29 -17.22 -31.35 17.74
C PRO A 29 -16.60 -32.55 17.02
N SER A 30 -17.25 -33.72 17.09
CA SER A 30 -16.77 -34.94 16.42
C SER A 30 -16.85 -34.86 14.90
N LYS A 31 -17.91 -34.25 14.34
CA LYS A 31 -18.00 -34.04 12.89
C LYS A 31 -16.91 -33.08 12.40
N ILE A 32 -16.69 -31.98 13.12
CA ILE A 32 -15.62 -31.03 12.81
C ILE A 32 -14.25 -31.71 12.89
N ALA A 33 -13.98 -32.45 13.98
CA ALA A 33 -12.74 -33.18 14.15
C ALA A 33 -12.47 -34.17 13.02
N PHE A 34 -13.53 -34.85 12.55
CA PHE A 34 -13.45 -35.78 11.44
C PHE A 34 -13.08 -35.08 10.14
N ILE A 35 -13.73 -33.95 9.81
CA ILE A 35 -13.45 -33.20 8.57
C ILE A 35 -12.02 -32.68 8.56
N GLU A 36 -11.59 -32.07 9.67
CA GLU A 36 -10.23 -31.54 9.81
C GLU A 36 -9.16 -32.63 9.67
N TYR A 37 -9.44 -33.80 10.24
CA TYR A 37 -8.55 -34.95 10.16
C TYR A 37 -8.55 -35.61 8.78
N GLU A 38 -9.71 -35.73 8.14
CA GLU A 38 -9.83 -36.50 6.90
C GLU A 38 -9.09 -35.80 5.76
N TYR A 39 -9.28 -34.47 5.65
CA TYR A 39 -8.83 -33.68 4.51
C TYR A 39 -7.56 -32.87 4.77
N GLU A 40 -7.08 -32.80 6.02
CA GLU A 40 -5.81 -32.17 6.43
C GLU A 40 -5.50 -30.87 5.63
N PHE A 41 -6.41 -29.89 5.73
CA PHE A 41 -6.40 -28.67 4.89
C PHE A 41 -5.07 -27.91 4.85
N GLU A 42 -4.24 -28.06 5.89
CA GLU A 42 -2.91 -27.48 5.93
C GLU A 42 -2.04 -27.92 4.75
N PHE A 43 -2.17 -29.17 4.28
CA PHE A 43 -1.45 -29.67 3.12
C PHE A 43 -2.14 -29.30 1.82
N LEU A 44 -3.47 -29.49 1.73
CA LEU A 44 -4.21 -29.19 0.50
C LEU A 44 -4.19 -27.69 0.14
N ALA A 45 -4.04 -26.82 1.13
CA ALA A 45 -3.96 -25.37 0.95
C ALA A 45 -2.52 -24.81 0.98
N ASP A 46 -1.48 -25.66 1.00
CA ASP A 46 -0.09 -25.22 0.88
C ASP A 46 0.33 -25.19 -0.60
N PRO A 47 0.57 -24.01 -1.19
CA PRO A 47 0.99 -23.91 -2.59
C PRO A 47 2.37 -24.52 -2.84
N ASN A 48 3.17 -24.84 -1.82
CA ASN A 48 4.53 -25.39 -1.99
C ASN A 48 4.61 -26.90 -1.79
N TYR A 49 3.49 -27.57 -1.50
CA TYR A 49 3.49 -29.00 -1.27
C TYR A 49 3.59 -29.76 -2.59
N SER A 50 4.77 -30.32 -2.88
CA SER A 50 5.12 -30.88 -4.20
C SER A 50 4.15 -31.96 -4.68
N ASP A 51 3.69 -32.80 -3.77
CA ASP A 51 2.85 -33.96 -4.11
C ASP A 51 1.45 -33.48 -4.52
N VAL A 52 0.91 -32.46 -3.84
CA VAL A 52 -0.33 -31.76 -4.24
C VAL A 52 -0.19 -31.17 -5.64
N GLN A 53 0.91 -30.47 -5.91
CA GLN A 53 1.10 -29.84 -7.22
C GLN A 53 1.14 -30.88 -8.35
N GLN A 54 1.92 -31.97 -8.18
CA GLN A 54 2.04 -33.02 -9.18
C GLN A 54 0.71 -33.72 -9.43
N GLU A 55 -0.03 -34.04 -8.37
CA GLU A 55 -1.35 -34.66 -8.49
C GLU A 55 -2.35 -33.76 -9.22
N ILE A 56 -2.36 -32.45 -8.93
CA ILE A 56 -3.22 -31.49 -9.65
C ILE A 56 -2.84 -31.39 -11.13
N ILE A 57 -1.55 -31.30 -11.45
CA ILE A 57 -1.06 -31.15 -12.83
C ILE A 57 -1.35 -32.41 -13.66
N ASN A 58 -1.25 -33.59 -13.04
CA ASN A 58 -1.43 -34.88 -13.72
C ASN A 58 -2.89 -35.37 -13.72
N ALA A 59 -3.79 -34.72 -12.98
CA ALA A 59 -5.19 -35.10 -12.88
C ALA A 59 -5.94 -34.92 -14.21
N ASP A 60 -6.91 -35.80 -14.46
CA ASP A 60 -7.83 -35.66 -15.59
C ASP A 60 -8.67 -34.38 -15.42
N GLU A 61 -8.70 -33.57 -16.48
CA GLU A 61 -9.36 -32.26 -16.55
C GLU A 61 -10.83 -32.32 -16.08
N LYS A 62 -11.53 -33.44 -16.33
CA LYS A 62 -12.91 -33.64 -15.89
C LYS A 62 -13.03 -33.64 -14.37
N TYR A 63 -12.08 -34.24 -13.65
CA TYR A 63 -12.08 -34.24 -12.18
C TYR A 63 -11.77 -32.84 -11.65
N ILE A 64 -10.75 -32.17 -12.21
CA ILE A 64 -10.42 -30.79 -11.84
C ILE A 64 -11.62 -29.86 -12.02
N ASN A 65 -12.29 -29.92 -13.17
CA ASN A 65 -13.47 -29.11 -13.46
C ASN A 65 -14.61 -29.40 -12.48
N LEU A 66 -14.80 -30.65 -12.06
CA LEU A 66 -15.83 -31.04 -11.10
C LEU A 66 -15.50 -30.56 -9.68
N ILE A 67 -14.24 -30.72 -9.24
CA ILE A 67 -13.73 -30.22 -7.96
C ILE A 67 -13.93 -28.70 -7.89
N LEU A 68 -13.45 -27.96 -8.89
CA LEU A 68 -13.59 -26.50 -8.94
C LEU A 68 -15.06 -26.08 -8.92
N LYS A 69 -15.91 -26.71 -9.74
CA LYS A 69 -17.35 -26.41 -9.77
C LYS A 69 -18.01 -26.60 -8.40
N ASN A 70 -17.67 -27.68 -7.70
CA ASN A 70 -18.22 -28.00 -6.40
C ASN A 70 -17.73 -27.01 -5.33
N LEU A 71 -16.43 -26.76 -5.26
CA LEU A 71 -15.84 -25.81 -4.31
C LEU A 71 -16.33 -24.39 -4.56
N ASP A 72 -16.45 -23.94 -5.81
CA ASP A 72 -17.01 -22.63 -6.13
C ASP A 72 -18.47 -22.49 -5.69
N ARG A 73 -19.25 -23.58 -5.80
CA ARG A 73 -20.62 -23.61 -5.30
C ARG A 73 -20.64 -23.57 -3.77
N ALA A 74 -19.79 -24.36 -3.11
CA ALA A 74 -19.62 -24.33 -1.66
C ALA A 74 -19.27 -22.92 -1.17
N ILE A 75 -18.29 -22.27 -1.80
CA ILE A 75 -17.87 -20.90 -1.47
C ILE A 75 -19.02 -19.91 -1.61
N ARG A 76 -19.73 -19.91 -2.75
CA ARG A 76 -20.85 -18.97 -3.01
C ARG A 76 -22.03 -19.19 -2.08
N THR A 77 -22.32 -20.43 -1.73
CA THR A 77 -23.49 -20.80 -0.91
C THR A 77 -23.17 -20.96 0.57
N LYS A 78 -21.92 -20.76 0.99
CA LYS A 78 -21.42 -21.06 2.34
C LYS A 78 -21.73 -22.52 2.73
N SER A 79 -21.42 -23.44 1.82
CA SER A 79 -21.74 -24.87 1.93
C SER A 79 -23.22 -25.11 2.21
N ASN A 80 -24.09 -24.46 1.40
CA ASN A 80 -25.55 -24.47 1.53
C ASN A 80 -26.13 -23.69 2.74
N ASN A 81 -25.34 -22.85 3.41
CA ASN A 81 -25.76 -22.02 4.54
C ASN A 81 -25.87 -20.52 4.18
N ILE A 82 -26.58 -20.19 3.10
CA ILE A 82 -26.65 -18.83 2.52
C ILE A 82 -27.07 -17.76 3.55
N ASN A 83 -27.93 -18.13 4.49
CA ASN A 83 -28.50 -17.22 5.50
C ASN A 83 -27.57 -16.94 6.69
N LEU A 84 -26.46 -17.67 6.83
CA LEU A 84 -25.52 -17.40 7.91
C LEU A 84 -24.81 -16.08 7.65
N ASP A 85 -24.85 -15.18 8.63
CA ASP A 85 -24.12 -13.93 8.56
C ASP A 85 -22.68 -14.13 9.07
N PHE A 86 -21.71 -13.93 8.19
CA PHE A 86 -20.29 -13.92 8.55
C PHE A 86 -19.81 -12.53 8.97
N SER A 87 -20.65 -11.50 8.92
CA SER A 87 -20.27 -10.12 9.30
C SER A 87 -19.88 -9.98 10.77
N SER A 88 -20.38 -10.87 11.63
CA SER A 88 -20.03 -10.94 13.05
C SER A 88 -18.70 -11.64 13.33
N VAL A 89 -18.10 -12.31 12.33
CA VAL A 89 -16.81 -12.98 12.49
C VAL A 89 -15.70 -11.94 12.41
N ASP A 90 -15.06 -11.64 13.53
CA ASP A 90 -13.84 -10.84 13.55
C ASP A 90 -12.65 -11.69 13.12
N GLU A 91 -12.08 -11.39 11.96
CA GLU A 91 -10.90 -12.08 11.42
C GLU A 91 -9.66 -12.00 12.32
N ASN A 92 -9.62 -11.04 13.26
CA ASN A 92 -8.52 -10.89 14.21
C ASN A 92 -8.81 -11.55 15.56
N GLN A 93 -10.03 -12.08 15.78
CA GLN A 93 -10.34 -12.81 16.99
C GLN A 93 -9.62 -14.15 16.99
N GLU A 94 -9.10 -14.52 18.16
CA GLU A 94 -8.43 -15.80 18.36
C GLU A 94 -9.40 -16.94 18.08
N TYR A 95 -9.00 -17.81 17.16
CA TYR A 95 -9.72 -19.02 16.76
C TYR A 95 -8.72 -20.17 16.77
N SER A 96 -8.99 -21.19 17.57
CA SER A 96 -8.12 -22.34 17.72
C SER A 96 -8.90 -23.53 18.26
N TYR A 97 -8.33 -24.71 18.12
CA TYR A 97 -8.86 -25.96 18.67
C TYR A 97 -7.73 -26.98 18.76
N ILE A 98 -7.91 -28.00 19.60
CA ILE A 98 -6.99 -29.12 19.70
C ILE A 98 -7.70 -30.37 19.18
N LEU A 99 -7.06 -31.03 18.23
CA LEU A 99 -7.43 -32.38 17.83
C LEU A 99 -6.62 -33.38 18.66
N SER A 100 -7.32 -34.35 19.24
CA SER A 100 -6.73 -35.42 20.04
C SER A 100 -7.14 -36.79 19.52
N TYR A 101 -6.22 -37.76 19.67
CA TYR A 101 -6.39 -39.13 19.18
C TYR A 101 -6.39 -40.11 20.34
N ARG A 102 -7.45 -40.92 20.46
CA ARG A 102 -7.49 -42.03 21.43
C ARG A 102 -6.95 -43.30 20.79
N ALA A 103 -5.64 -43.52 20.91
CA ALA A 103 -4.91 -44.67 20.33
C ALA A 103 -5.35 -46.07 20.82
N LYS A 104 -6.40 -46.20 21.65
CA LYS A 104 -6.73 -47.45 22.37
C LYS A 104 -7.95 -48.21 21.87
N GLU A 105 -8.69 -47.72 20.88
CA GLU A 105 -9.87 -48.43 20.36
C GLU A 105 -9.78 -48.58 18.85
N LYS A 106 -10.25 -49.71 18.31
CA LYS A 106 -10.28 -50.03 16.87
C LYS A 106 -11.00 -49.00 15.99
N ASN A 107 -11.63 -48.00 16.60
CA ASN A 107 -12.25 -46.85 15.96
C ASN A 107 -11.54 -45.57 16.43
N ASN A 108 -10.34 -45.31 15.89
CA ASN A 108 -9.58 -44.07 16.12
C ASN A 108 -10.34 -42.86 15.53
N ARG A 109 -11.39 -42.40 16.22
CA ARG A 109 -12.09 -41.17 15.82
C ARG A 109 -11.38 -39.97 16.46
N PRO A 110 -11.01 -38.95 15.68
CA PRO A 110 -10.46 -37.72 16.22
C PRO A 110 -11.50 -37.04 17.12
N THR A 111 -11.04 -36.45 18.22
CA THR A 111 -11.88 -35.65 19.12
C THR A 111 -11.37 -34.23 19.20
N LEU A 112 -12.29 -33.28 19.03
CA LEU A 112 -12.03 -31.84 19.18
C LEU A 112 -12.25 -31.40 20.63
N SER A 113 -11.25 -30.74 21.19
CA SER A 113 -11.28 -30.16 22.54
C SER A 113 -10.61 -28.79 22.55
N ASN A 114 -10.78 -28.04 23.66
CA ASN A 114 -10.13 -26.75 23.91
C ASN A 114 -10.30 -25.77 22.74
N HIS A 115 -11.53 -25.65 22.22
CA HIS A 115 -11.82 -24.75 21.12
C HIS A 115 -12.08 -23.33 21.60
N ILE A 116 -11.66 -22.37 20.79
CA ILE A 116 -11.88 -20.94 20.98
C ILE A 116 -12.64 -20.43 19.74
N PRO A 117 -13.80 -19.77 19.90
CA PRO A 117 -14.46 -19.41 21.17
C PRO A 117 -15.03 -20.59 21.99
N GLU A 118 -15.21 -20.40 23.30
CA GLU A 118 -15.76 -21.44 24.20
C GLU A 118 -17.23 -21.78 23.90
N ASP A 119 -18.02 -20.80 23.45
CA ASP A 119 -19.38 -21.08 22.98
C ASP A 119 -19.32 -21.85 21.66
N PHE A 120 -19.87 -23.06 21.67
CA PHE A 120 -19.74 -23.96 20.53
C PHE A 120 -20.49 -23.46 19.28
N ASN A 121 -21.60 -22.73 19.42
CA ASN A 121 -22.30 -22.18 18.26
C ASN A 121 -21.47 -21.08 17.58
N THR A 122 -20.85 -20.21 18.36
CA THR A 122 -19.90 -19.22 17.88
C THR A 122 -18.69 -19.91 17.26
N PHE A 123 -18.13 -20.94 17.90
CA PHE A 123 -17.05 -21.73 17.34
C PHE A 123 -17.41 -22.35 15.98
N LYS A 124 -18.60 -22.97 15.84
CA LYS A 124 -19.07 -23.52 14.56
C LYS A 124 -19.11 -22.47 13.45
N LEU A 125 -19.56 -21.25 13.78
CA LEU A 125 -19.61 -20.15 12.82
C LEU A 125 -18.19 -19.76 12.35
N TYR A 126 -17.25 -19.64 13.28
CA TYR A 126 -15.84 -19.38 12.99
C TYR A 126 -15.18 -20.53 12.22
N TRP A 127 -15.49 -21.77 12.57
CA TRP A 127 -15.00 -22.96 11.88
C TRP A 127 -15.48 -22.98 10.44
N LEU A 128 -16.80 -22.81 10.20
CA LEU A 128 -17.35 -22.78 8.85
C LEU A 128 -16.77 -21.62 8.03
N TYR A 129 -16.60 -20.44 8.63
CA TYR A 129 -15.93 -19.31 7.98
C TYR A 129 -14.52 -19.68 7.50
N ASN A 130 -13.71 -20.29 8.38
CA ASN A 130 -12.35 -20.71 8.04
C ASN A 130 -12.32 -21.87 7.04
N PHE A 131 -13.26 -22.82 7.14
CA PHE A 131 -13.43 -23.90 6.16
C PHE A 131 -13.67 -23.33 4.75
N ILE A 132 -14.59 -22.36 4.61
CA ILE A 132 -14.85 -21.69 3.34
C ILE A 132 -13.62 -20.92 2.85
N LYS A 133 -12.89 -20.26 3.76
CA LYS A 133 -11.62 -19.59 3.43
C LYS A 133 -10.57 -20.58 2.91
N ASN A 134 -10.47 -21.77 3.48
CA ASN A 134 -9.55 -22.81 3.02
C ASN A 134 -9.99 -23.37 1.66
N CYS A 135 -11.29 -23.57 1.43
CA CYS A 135 -11.82 -23.92 0.11
C CYS A 135 -11.40 -22.87 -0.94
N LYS A 136 -11.49 -21.57 -0.62
CA LYS A 136 -11.01 -20.50 -1.51
C LYS A 136 -9.53 -20.65 -1.84
N LYS A 137 -8.68 -20.88 -0.84
CA LYS A 137 -7.24 -21.12 -1.05
C LYS A 137 -6.98 -22.31 -1.96
N VAL A 138 -7.61 -23.45 -1.69
CA VAL A 138 -7.50 -24.65 -2.52
C VAL A 138 -7.88 -24.35 -3.98
N THR A 139 -9.03 -23.70 -4.20
CA THR A 139 -9.45 -23.36 -5.57
C THR A 139 -8.50 -22.38 -6.25
N TRP A 140 -7.89 -21.47 -5.50
CA TRP A 140 -6.91 -20.51 -6.02
C TRP A 140 -5.66 -21.24 -6.48
N ILE A 141 -5.13 -22.17 -5.67
CA ILE A 141 -3.94 -22.99 -5.98
C ILE A 141 -4.17 -23.82 -7.23
N ILE A 142 -5.28 -24.57 -7.29
CA ILE A 142 -5.60 -25.40 -8.46
C ILE A 142 -5.62 -24.55 -9.74
N ARG A 143 -6.26 -23.37 -9.67
CA ARG A 143 -6.36 -22.49 -10.83
C ARG A 143 -5.02 -21.85 -11.22
N ASP A 144 -4.22 -21.45 -10.24
CA ASP A 144 -2.90 -20.85 -10.48
C ASP A 144 -1.94 -21.86 -11.13
N LEU A 145 -1.88 -23.09 -10.60
CA LEU A 145 -1.05 -24.17 -11.14
C LEU A 145 -1.42 -24.56 -12.59
N LEU A 146 -2.70 -24.46 -12.94
CA LEU A 146 -3.23 -24.86 -14.24
C LEU A 146 -3.47 -23.68 -15.20
N ASP A 147 -3.04 -22.46 -14.82
CA ASP A 147 -3.28 -21.21 -15.57
C ASP A 147 -4.77 -21.00 -15.95
N LEU A 148 -5.67 -21.38 -15.05
CA LEU A 148 -7.11 -21.21 -15.20
C LEU A 148 -7.54 -19.84 -14.68
N PRO A 149 -8.62 -19.25 -15.25
CA PRO A 149 -9.15 -17.99 -14.75
C PRO A 149 -9.58 -18.13 -13.28
N GLN A 150 -9.03 -17.26 -12.44
CA GLN A 150 -9.45 -17.14 -11.05
C GLN A 150 -10.95 -16.85 -10.99
N LEU A 151 -11.62 -17.40 -9.98
CA LEU A 151 -12.99 -17.00 -9.71
C LEU A 151 -12.95 -15.50 -9.46
N THR A 152 -13.41 -14.71 -10.43
CA THR A 152 -13.90 -13.37 -10.14
C THR A 152 -15.12 -13.64 -9.28
N GLU A 153 -14.90 -13.74 -7.96
CA GLU A 153 -15.96 -13.33 -7.07
C GLU A 153 -16.29 -11.93 -7.57
N GLU A 154 -17.42 -11.81 -8.28
CA GLU A 154 -18.30 -10.68 -8.08
C GLU A 154 -18.60 -10.68 -6.58
N LEU A 155 -17.61 -10.27 -5.80
CA LEU A 155 -17.83 -9.60 -4.55
C LEU A 155 -18.60 -8.38 -4.99
N SER A 156 -19.92 -8.57 -5.09
CA SER A 156 -20.93 -7.54 -4.96
C SER A 156 -20.78 -6.99 -3.55
N ILE A 157 -19.62 -6.40 -3.29
CA ILE A 157 -19.40 -5.53 -2.17
C ILE A 157 -20.22 -4.31 -2.53
N ASP A 158 -21.28 -4.11 -1.78
CA ASP A 158 -21.95 -2.84 -1.81
C ASP A 158 -20.96 -1.81 -1.26
N ILE A 159 -20.28 -1.10 -2.18
CA ILE A 159 -19.24 -0.14 -1.85
C ILE A 159 -19.80 1.04 -1.06
N PHE A 160 -21.10 1.35 -1.20
CA PHE A 160 -21.76 2.37 -0.40
C PHE A 160 -22.00 1.87 1.02
N LYS A 161 -22.45 0.63 1.19
CA LYS A 161 -22.53 -0.02 2.51
C LYS A 161 -21.15 -0.10 3.18
N LEU A 162 -20.11 -0.49 2.43
CA LEU A 162 -18.74 -0.52 2.95
C LEU A 162 -18.27 0.88 3.36
N LEU A 163 -18.58 1.90 2.57
CA LEU A 163 -18.27 3.30 2.92
C LEU A 163 -18.98 3.72 4.22
N GLU A 164 -20.28 3.41 4.37
CA GLU A 164 -21.06 3.73 5.57
C GLU A 164 -20.48 3.01 6.80
N GLU A 165 -20.16 1.72 6.69
CA GLU A 165 -19.51 0.94 7.75
C GLU A 165 -18.15 1.51 8.12
N THR A 166 -17.33 1.88 7.13
CA THR A 166 -16.03 2.50 7.34
C THR A 166 -16.18 3.83 8.09
N GLN A 167 -17.12 4.69 7.67
CA GLN A 167 -17.38 5.97 8.35
C GLN A 167 -17.85 5.79 9.79
N LYS A 168 -18.73 4.81 10.05
CA LYS A 168 -19.22 4.50 11.39
C LYS A 168 -18.08 4.02 12.30
N LYS A 169 -17.19 3.16 11.80
CA LYS A 169 -16.00 2.69 12.53
C LYS A 169 -15.00 3.83 12.79
N GLU A 170 -14.74 4.70 11.82
CA GLU A 170 -13.86 5.85 12.04
C GLU A 170 -14.42 6.81 13.08
N GLU A 171 -15.74 7.03 13.10
CA GLU A 171 -16.38 7.83 14.13
C GLU A 171 -16.24 7.19 15.52
N GLN A 172 -16.35 5.86 15.60
CA GLN A 172 -16.08 5.12 16.84
C GLN A 172 -14.62 5.29 17.29
N TYR A 173 -13.64 5.07 16.41
CA TYR A 173 -12.22 5.24 16.73
C TYR A 173 -11.89 6.67 17.18
N ARG A 174 -12.56 7.66 16.59
CA ARG A 174 -12.45 9.06 17.01
C ARG A 174 -12.95 9.27 18.43
N LYS A 175 -14.10 8.68 18.79
CA LYS A 175 -14.64 8.75 20.17
C LYS A 175 -13.73 8.03 21.16
N GLU A 176 -13.22 6.85 20.80
CA GLU A 176 -12.24 6.11 21.61
C GLU A 176 -10.98 6.95 21.85
N ALA A 177 -10.46 7.64 20.81
CA ALA A 177 -9.30 8.52 20.95
C ALA A 177 -9.60 9.70 21.89
N VAL A 178 -10.75 10.37 21.74
CA VAL A 178 -11.15 11.48 22.63
C VAL A 178 -11.27 11.01 24.08
N ALA A 179 -11.89 9.85 24.31
CA ALA A 179 -12.01 9.26 25.65
C ALA A 179 -10.63 8.95 26.23
N LEU A 180 -9.73 8.36 25.45
CA LEU A 180 -8.36 8.06 25.84
C LEU A 180 -7.61 9.33 26.25
N PHE A 181 -7.65 10.40 25.44
CA PHE A 181 -7.01 11.67 25.74
C PHE A 181 -7.69 12.47 26.87
N SER A 182 -8.83 12.00 27.38
CA SER A 182 -9.56 12.58 28.52
C SER A 182 -9.48 11.72 29.79
N SER A 183 -8.80 10.57 29.74
CA SER A 183 -8.79 9.55 30.79
C SER A 183 -7.97 9.91 32.05
N GLY A 184 -7.23 11.02 32.01
CA GLY A 184 -6.33 11.44 33.09
C GLY A 184 -5.03 10.64 33.19
N LEU A 185 -4.79 9.70 32.26
CA LEU A 185 -3.52 8.98 32.14
C LEU A 185 -2.35 9.93 31.83
N GLU A 186 -1.14 9.47 32.11
CA GLU A 186 0.06 10.21 31.72
C GLU A 186 0.13 10.33 30.19
N LYS A 187 0.59 11.48 29.69
CA LYS A 187 0.66 11.76 28.23
C LYS A 187 1.34 10.66 27.44
N ARG A 188 2.46 10.13 27.95
CA ARG A 188 3.21 9.06 27.30
C ARG A 188 2.39 7.77 27.16
N GLU A 189 1.63 7.44 28.20
CA GLU A 189 0.78 6.25 28.22
C GLU A 189 -0.41 6.40 27.26
N MET A 190 -1.05 7.58 27.23
CA MET A 190 -2.12 7.87 26.27
C MET A 190 -1.64 7.74 24.82
N LEU A 191 -0.46 8.29 24.51
CA LEU A 191 0.13 8.18 23.18
C LEU A 191 0.45 6.72 22.81
N GLN A 192 1.02 5.95 23.73
CA GLN A 192 1.33 4.54 23.51
C GLN A 192 0.06 3.72 23.23
N GLN A 193 -1.00 3.92 24.02
CA GLN A 193 -2.27 3.24 23.82
C GLN A 193 -2.91 3.63 22.47
N TYR A 194 -2.88 4.91 22.10
CA TYR A 194 -3.40 5.39 20.83
C TYR A 194 -2.66 4.73 19.64
N TYR A 195 -1.32 4.71 19.69
CA TYR A 195 -0.49 4.17 18.62
C TYR A 195 -0.59 2.65 18.46
N ASN A 196 -0.79 1.91 19.55
CA ASN A 196 -0.83 0.45 19.50
C ASN A 196 -2.23 -0.11 19.22
N SER A 197 -3.29 0.62 19.56
CA SER A 197 -4.65 0.10 19.49
C SER A 197 -5.55 0.82 18.48
N ILE A 198 -5.58 2.15 18.48
CA ILE A 198 -6.56 2.92 17.70
C ILE A 198 -6.04 3.19 16.29
N LEU A 199 -4.80 3.69 16.18
CA LEU A 199 -4.21 4.07 14.90
C LEU A 199 -4.12 2.91 13.88
N PRO A 200 -3.66 1.69 14.25
CA PRO A 200 -3.59 0.58 13.29
C PRO A 200 -4.96 0.13 12.81
N LYS A 201 -5.99 0.14 13.68
CA LYS A 201 -7.36 -0.22 13.34
C LYS A 201 -7.96 0.77 12.34
N SER A 202 -7.79 2.07 12.58
CA SER A 202 -8.22 3.12 11.65
C SER A 202 -7.54 2.98 10.28
N LEU A 203 -6.22 2.78 10.25
CA LEU A 203 -5.50 2.59 8.98
C LEU A 203 -5.96 1.34 8.22
N LYS A 204 -6.14 0.20 8.90
CA LYS A 204 -6.66 -1.04 8.30
C LYS A 204 -8.06 -0.84 7.73
N ASN A 205 -8.95 -0.16 8.47
CA ASN A 205 -10.32 0.12 8.05
C ASN A 205 -10.37 0.99 6.78
N ILE A 206 -9.53 2.02 6.70
CA ILE A 206 -9.46 2.92 5.54
C ILE A 206 -8.82 2.22 4.34
N ASP A 207 -7.73 1.48 4.54
CA ASP A 207 -7.08 0.72 3.47
C ASP A 207 -8.05 -0.30 2.85
N LYS A 208 -8.90 -0.96 3.66
CA LYS A 208 -9.95 -1.87 3.17
C LYS A 208 -10.90 -1.18 2.20
N LEU A 209 -11.44 -0.02 2.55
CA LEU A 209 -12.31 0.76 1.66
C LEU A 209 -11.58 1.16 0.37
N CYS A 210 -10.33 1.63 0.49
CA CYS A 210 -9.55 2.10 -0.65
C CYS A 210 -9.25 0.96 -1.64
N TYR A 211 -8.82 -0.20 -1.12
CA TYR A 211 -8.57 -1.40 -1.91
C TYR A 211 -9.78 -1.81 -2.73
N TRP A 212 -10.96 -1.91 -2.10
CA TRP A 212 -12.18 -2.34 -2.79
C TRP A 212 -12.66 -1.31 -3.81
N GLN A 213 -12.55 -0.02 -3.51
CA GLN A 213 -12.86 1.03 -4.48
C GLN A 213 -11.94 0.96 -5.71
N GLU A 214 -10.64 0.73 -5.51
CA GLU A 214 -9.65 0.62 -6.59
C GLU A 214 -9.90 -0.63 -7.46
N LYS A 215 -10.15 -1.78 -6.82
CA LYS A 215 -10.49 -3.03 -7.51
C LYS A 215 -11.78 -2.90 -8.33
N MET A 216 -12.84 -2.34 -7.74
CA MET A 216 -14.10 -2.11 -8.44
C MET A 216 -13.98 -1.13 -9.59
N SER A 217 -13.27 -0.03 -9.40
CA SER A 217 -13.07 0.97 -10.47
C SER A 217 -12.39 0.33 -11.69
N THR A 218 -11.47 -0.61 -11.46
CA THR A 218 -10.75 -1.33 -12.51
C THR A 218 -11.63 -2.39 -13.19
N SER A 219 -12.46 -3.12 -12.42
CA SER A 219 -13.40 -4.13 -12.96
C SER A 219 -14.54 -3.49 -13.76
N PHE A 220 -15.18 -2.45 -13.23
CA PHE A 220 -16.31 -1.78 -13.88
C PHE A 220 -15.93 -1.08 -15.19
N LEU A 221 -14.72 -0.53 -15.29
CA LEU A 221 -14.19 0.04 -16.54
C LEU A 221 -13.98 -1.02 -17.63
N LYS A 222 -13.72 -2.26 -17.24
CA LYS A 222 -13.37 -3.36 -18.16
C LYS A 222 -14.59 -4.11 -18.67
N GLU A 223 -15.62 -4.30 -17.84
CA GLU A 223 -16.71 -5.24 -18.15
C GLU A 223 -18.04 -4.61 -18.58
N LEU A 224 -18.39 -3.41 -18.12
CA LEU A 224 -19.81 -2.99 -18.15
C LEU A 224 -20.11 -1.64 -18.81
N GLY A 225 -19.12 -0.86 -19.25
CA GLY A 225 -19.40 0.48 -19.79
C GLY A 225 -20.29 1.31 -18.85
N TYR A 226 -20.06 1.17 -17.54
CA TYR A 226 -20.95 1.64 -16.47
C TYR A 226 -21.22 3.14 -16.61
N GLU A 227 -22.44 3.58 -16.28
CA GLU A 227 -22.83 5.01 -16.34
C GLU A 227 -21.77 5.89 -15.68
N GLU A 228 -21.05 6.65 -16.51
CA GLU A 228 -19.88 7.47 -16.16
C GLU A 228 -20.13 8.34 -14.91
N CYS A 229 -21.39 8.73 -14.69
CA CYS A 229 -21.84 9.54 -13.56
C CYS A 229 -21.71 8.84 -12.19
N LYS A 230 -22.15 7.58 -12.03
CA LYS A 230 -22.13 6.89 -10.72
C LYS A 230 -20.71 6.51 -10.29
N ALA A 231 -19.90 6.01 -11.23
CA ALA A 231 -18.49 5.71 -10.99
C ALA A 231 -17.70 7.00 -10.64
N LYS A 232 -17.96 8.11 -11.34
CA LYS A 232 -17.35 9.41 -11.06
C LYS A 232 -17.77 9.95 -9.70
N ASN A 233 -19.04 9.83 -9.33
CA ASN A 233 -19.54 10.24 -8.01
C ASN A 233 -18.89 9.42 -6.89
N LEU A 234 -18.85 8.09 -7.02
CA LEU A 234 -18.18 7.22 -6.06
C LEU A 234 -16.69 7.56 -5.93
N LYS A 235 -15.99 7.70 -7.07
CA LYS A 235 -14.58 8.12 -7.11
C LYS A 235 -14.37 9.44 -6.37
N ASN A 236 -15.24 10.43 -6.59
CA ASN A 236 -15.15 11.73 -5.92
C ASN A 236 -15.41 11.62 -4.41
N ILE A 237 -16.40 10.85 -3.98
CA ILE A 237 -16.71 10.61 -2.57
C ILE A 237 -15.50 9.96 -1.88
N CYS A 238 -14.97 8.88 -2.43
CA CYS A 238 -13.81 8.19 -1.90
C CYS A 238 -12.56 9.09 -1.92
N LEU A 239 -12.34 9.88 -2.98
CA LEU A 239 -11.23 10.83 -3.06
C LEU A 239 -11.34 11.90 -1.95
N ASN A 240 -12.53 12.44 -1.72
CA ASN A 240 -12.78 13.42 -0.66
C ASN A 240 -12.55 12.80 0.72
N PHE A 241 -13.00 11.56 0.93
CA PHE A 241 -12.75 10.82 2.15
C PHE A 241 -11.24 10.59 2.40
N LYS A 242 -10.51 10.07 1.40
CA LYS A 242 -9.04 9.89 1.43
C LYS A 242 -8.33 11.20 1.78
N LYS A 243 -8.70 12.31 1.12
CA LYS A 243 -8.15 13.65 1.39
C LYS A 243 -8.45 14.14 2.79
N SER A 244 -9.69 13.98 3.25
CA SER A 244 -10.11 14.39 4.59
C SER A 244 -9.27 13.68 5.65
N HIS A 245 -9.14 12.35 5.55
CA HIS A 245 -8.36 11.58 6.51
C HIS A 245 -6.86 11.93 6.49
N LEU A 246 -6.26 12.06 5.29
CA LEU A 246 -4.87 12.49 5.16
C LEU A 246 -4.65 13.88 5.79
N ASN A 247 -5.57 14.81 5.57
CA ASN A 247 -5.52 16.14 6.18
C ASN A 247 -5.62 16.07 7.70
N THR A 248 -6.44 15.18 8.26
CA THR A 248 -6.51 14.94 9.71
C THR A 248 -5.14 14.52 10.24
N ILE A 249 -4.50 13.50 9.66
CA ILE A 249 -3.16 13.06 10.08
C ILE A 249 -2.14 14.20 10.02
N ILE A 250 -2.13 14.96 8.92
CA ILE A 250 -1.19 16.09 8.74
C ILE A 250 -1.45 17.19 9.78
N ASN A 251 -2.71 17.50 10.05
CA ASN A 251 -3.06 18.54 11.02
C ASN A 251 -2.72 18.10 12.44
N THR A 252 -2.94 16.83 12.79
CA THR A 252 -2.49 16.25 14.04
C THR A 252 -0.97 16.39 14.19
N TYR A 253 -0.19 16.00 13.18
CA TYR A 253 1.27 16.19 13.19
C TYR A 253 1.70 17.65 13.44
N LYS A 254 0.99 18.63 12.85
CA LYS A 254 1.30 20.05 13.04
C LYS A 254 1.03 20.54 14.47
N GLN A 255 0.06 19.93 15.16
CA GLN A 255 -0.35 20.31 16.52
C GLN A 255 0.48 19.60 17.61
N ILE A 256 1.12 18.48 17.28
CA ILE A 256 2.00 17.74 18.18
C ILE A 256 3.26 18.55 18.50
N LEU A 257 3.70 18.48 19.78
CA LEU A 257 4.93 19.13 20.24
C LEU A 257 6.16 18.58 19.49
N PRO A 258 7.19 19.42 19.23
CA PRO A 258 8.36 19.00 18.46
C PRO A 258 8.98 17.66 18.92
N GLU A 259 9.13 17.46 20.22
CA GLU A 259 9.71 16.26 20.85
C GLU A 259 8.91 14.97 20.58
N ASP A 260 7.60 15.08 20.35
CA ASP A 260 6.72 13.93 20.13
C ASP A 260 6.53 13.59 18.64
N LYS A 261 6.97 14.47 17.74
CA LYS A 261 6.76 14.31 16.28
C LYS A 261 7.44 13.07 15.73
N ILE A 262 8.62 12.73 16.23
CA ILE A 262 9.34 11.53 15.80
C ILE A 262 8.62 10.25 16.22
N HIS A 263 8.07 10.23 17.44
CA HIS A 263 7.26 9.11 17.93
C HIS A 263 5.99 8.93 17.08
N PHE A 264 5.32 10.03 16.74
CA PHE A 264 4.14 10.00 15.85
C PHE A 264 4.47 9.43 14.46
N ILE A 265 5.57 9.90 13.84
CA ILE A 265 6.03 9.40 12.54
C ILE A 265 6.30 7.89 12.60
N ASN A 266 7.06 7.46 13.61
CA ASN A 266 7.42 6.04 13.78
C ASN A 266 6.20 5.17 14.02
N ALA A 267 5.22 5.64 14.80
CA ALA A 267 3.97 4.92 15.02
C ALA A 267 3.20 4.70 13.72
N ILE A 268 3.07 5.72 12.86
CA ILE A 268 2.40 5.57 11.57
C ILE A 268 3.17 4.62 10.66
N LYS A 269 4.50 4.75 10.59
CA LYS A 269 5.34 3.83 9.79
C LYS A 269 5.17 2.37 10.24
N ASN A 270 5.19 2.13 11.55
CA ASN A 270 4.99 0.79 12.10
C ASN A 270 3.62 0.25 11.74
N ALA A 271 2.55 1.04 11.91
CA ALA A 271 1.21 0.64 11.55
C ALA A 271 1.06 0.34 10.04
N ILE A 272 1.71 1.14 9.18
CA ILE A 272 1.79 0.87 7.74
C ILE A 272 2.51 -0.46 7.49
N SER A 273 3.67 -0.70 8.10
CA SER A 273 4.42 -1.95 7.92
C SER A 273 3.63 -3.18 8.36
N SER A 274 2.94 -3.13 9.50
CA SER A 274 2.06 -4.21 9.96
C SER A 274 0.90 -4.45 8.98
N LEU A 275 0.32 -3.39 8.42
CA LEU A 275 -0.72 -3.51 7.41
C LEU A 275 -0.18 -4.16 6.12
N LYS A 276 1.02 -3.79 5.66
CA LYS A 276 1.65 -4.40 4.47
C LYS A 276 1.81 -5.91 4.65
N LEU A 277 2.31 -6.33 5.82
CA LEU A 277 2.48 -7.74 6.15
C LEU A 277 1.14 -8.49 6.18
N SER A 278 0.10 -7.91 6.80
CA SER A 278 -1.25 -8.50 6.81
C SER A 278 -1.78 -8.70 5.38
N ARG A 279 -1.57 -7.72 4.49
CA ARG A 279 -2.02 -7.78 3.10
C ARG A 279 -1.27 -8.83 2.29
N GLU A 280 0.03 -8.95 2.49
CA GLU A 280 0.86 -9.98 1.87
C GLU A 280 0.40 -11.39 2.27
N LEU A 281 0.12 -11.61 3.56
CA LEU A 281 -0.45 -12.86 4.07
C LEU A 281 -1.85 -13.16 3.51
N GLU A 282 -2.61 -12.13 3.16
CA GLU A 282 -3.93 -12.25 2.51
C GLU A 282 -3.84 -12.41 0.98
N GLY A 283 -2.65 -12.32 0.38
CA GLY A 283 -2.47 -12.31 -1.08
C GLY A 283 -3.06 -11.07 -1.77
N LEU A 284 -3.18 -9.95 -1.05
CA LEU A 284 -3.81 -8.72 -1.52
C LEU A 284 -2.77 -7.61 -1.72
N ALA A 285 -2.97 -6.80 -2.76
CA ALA A 285 -2.18 -5.60 -2.97
C ALA A 285 -2.54 -4.50 -1.94
N ILE A 286 -1.55 -3.70 -1.55
CA ILE A 286 -1.74 -2.50 -0.73
C ILE A 286 -2.46 -1.44 -1.55
N ALA A 287 -3.41 -0.72 -0.96
CA ALA A 287 -4.12 0.35 -1.65
C ALA A 287 -3.21 1.53 -2.00
N GLU A 288 -3.50 2.22 -3.10
CA GLU A 288 -2.76 3.42 -3.54
C GLU A 288 -2.72 4.49 -2.43
N TYR A 289 -3.82 4.60 -1.66
CA TYR A 289 -3.91 5.48 -0.50
C TYR A 289 -2.78 5.26 0.52
N THR A 290 -2.46 4.01 0.84
CA THR A 290 -1.44 3.66 1.84
C THR A 290 -0.05 4.03 1.34
N VAL A 291 0.19 3.92 0.03
CA VAL A 291 1.42 4.40 -0.62
C VAL A 291 1.54 5.92 -0.52
N ILE A 292 0.45 6.64 -0.83
CA ILE A 292 0.41 8.12 -0.71
C ILE A 292 0.67 8.56 0.74
N LEU A 293 0.05 7.90 1.71
CA LEU A 293 0.26 8.18 3.13
C LEU A 293 1.73 7.97 3.50
N ASN A 294 2.31 6.83 3.14
CA ASN A 294 3.72 6.52 3.44
C ASN A 294 4.66 7.60 2.89
N ASN A 295 4.47 8.00 1.63
CA ASN A 295 5.26 9.07 1.01
C ASN A 295 5.12 10.39 1.78
N LYS A 296 3.90 10.72 2.23
CA LYS A 296 3.66 11.94 2.99
C LYS A 296 4.36 11.92 4.35
N ILE A 297 4.36 10.77 5.03
CA ILE A 297 5.06 10.59 6.31
C ILE A 297 6.57 10.70 6.13
N SER A 298 7.14 10.11 5.08
CA SER A 298 8.56 10.28 4.75
C SER A 298 8.92 11.76 4.54
N THR A 299 8.08 12.54 3.85
CA THR A 299 8.32 13.99 3.72
C THR A 299 8.33 14.72 5.07
N LEU A 300 7.41 14.37 5.99
CA LEU A 300 7.37 14.99 7.32
C LEU A 300 8.59 14.63 8.18
N GLU A 301 9.11 13.41 8.03
CA GLU A 301 10.34 12.97 8.67
C GLU A 301 11.56 13.75 8.18
N SER A 302 11.71 13.91 6.86
CA SER A 302 12.79 14.71 6.29
C SER A 302 12.72 16.17 6.74
N GLN A 303 11.52 16.74 6.84
CA GLN A 303 11.31 18.10 7.37
C GLN A 303 11.69 18.22 8.84
N LEU A 304 11.41 17.19 9.65
CA LEU A 304 11.80 17.17 11.06
C LEU A 304 13.32 17.16 11.22
N ALA A 305 14.00 16.26 10.50
CA ALA A 305 15.46 16.14 10.52
C ALA A 305 16.17 17.43 10.06
N ALA A 306 15.64 18.10 9.02
CA ALA A 306 16.18 19.38 8.55
C ALA A 306 16.06 20.49 9.60
N ASN A 307 14.96 20.53 10.37
CA ASN A 307 14.77 21.51 11.43
C ASN A 307 15.71 21.26 12.63
N GLU A 308 15.98 20.00 12.97
CA GLU A 308 16.95 19.63 14.01
C GLU A 308 18.38 20.07 13.63
N LEU A 309 18.79 19.83 12.38
CA LEU A 309 20.09 20.27 11.85
C LEU A 309 20.27 21.79 11.93
N LEU A 310 19.23 22.57 11.56
CA LEU A 310 19.23 24.02 11.68
C LEU A 310 19.35 24.48 13.14
N ASN A 311 18.58 23.87 14.06
CA ASN A 311 18.62 24.24 15.47
C ASN A 311 19.97 23.93 16.13
N HIS A 312 20.66 22.85 15.72
CA HIS A 312 22.01 22.55 16.16
C HIS A 312 23.04 23.56 15.64
N THR A 313 22.93 24.00 14.38
CA THR A 313 23.83 25.03 13.82
C THR A 313 23.64 26.40 14.47
N TYR A 314 22.40 26.76 14.86
CA TYR A 314 22.13 27.98 15.61
C TYR A 314 22.54 27.91 17.09
N SER A 315 22.57 26.71 17.70
CA SER A 315 22.98 26.54 19.10
C SER A 315 24.50 26.46 19.28
N SER A 316 25.26 26.08 18.24
CA SER A 316 26.72 26.14 18.24
C SER A 316 27.31 27.52 17.93
N GLY A 317 26.47 28.51 17.60
CA GLY A 317 26.88 29.87 17.24
C GLY A 317 26.18 30.94 18.05
N LYS A 318 26.66 31.23 19.26
CA LYS A 318 26.32 32.49 19.97
C LYS A 318 27.56 33.19 20.53
N LEU A 319 28.07 34.15 19.74
CA LEU A 319 28.38 35.49 20.22
C LEU A 319 27.46 36.47 19.47
N LYS A 320 26.66 37.20 20.28
CA LYS A 320 25.96 38.48 20.06
C LYS A 320 25.49 38.84 18.64
N GLU A 321 24.18 39.09 18.50
CA GLU A 321 23.66 40.48 18.49
C GLU A 321 22.12 40.55 18.52
N LYS A 322 21.65 41.64 19.12
CA LYS A 322 20.25 42.09 19.16
C LYS A 322 19.89 42.64 17.77
N HIS A 323 18.68 42.36 17.28
CA HIS A 323 17.68 43.38 16.93
C HIS A 323 16.37 42.77 16.39
N SER A 324 15.27 43.19 17.02
CA SER A 324 14.01 43.67 16.42
C SER A 324 13.25 42.79 15.41
N HIS A 325 12.02 42.40 15.80
CA HIS A 325 10.94 41.94 14.95
C HIS A 325 10.69 42.79 13.69
N LYS A 326 10.37 42.13 12.57
CA LYS A 326 9.27 42.50 11.67
C LYS A 326 8.87 41.33 10.77
N THR A 327 7.63 40.88 10.94
CA THR A 327 6.91 39.98 10.05
C THR A 327 6.68 40.64 8.69
N SER A 328 7.06 39.99 7.60
CA SER A 328 6.59 40.36 6.26
C SER A 328 6.30 39.12 5.41
N ARG A 329 5.11 39.12 4.81
CA ARG A 329 4.56 38.10 3.91
C ARG A 329 5.48 37.89 2.71
N THR A 330 6.02 36.69 2.51
CA THR A 330 6.78 36.34 1.29
C THR A 330 5.90 35.59 0.29
N LYS A 331 5.72 36.21 -0.88
CA LYS A 331 5.20 35.57 -2.09
C LYS A 331 6.12 34.38 -2.46
N ASN A 332 5.55 33.20 -2.70
CA ASN A 332 6.26 31.97 -3.05
C ASN A 332 7.25 32.21 -4.20
N LYS A 333 8.55 32.04 -3.94
CA LYS A 333 9.58 31.98 -4.98
C LYS A 333 9.56 30.57 -5.60
N PRO A 334 9.71 30.42 -6.93
CA PRO A 334 9.83 29.12 -7.57
C PRO A 334 11.12 28.43 -7.09
N ASN A 335 10.99 27.15 -6.71
CA ASN A 335 12.11 26.37 -6.15
C ASN A 335 12.68 25.35 -7.15
N SER A 336 11.92 25.01 -8.20
CA SER A 336 12.31 24.11 -9.28
C SER A 336 11.72 24.57 -10.61
N PHE A 337 12.16 23.96 -11.71
CA PHE A 337 11.54 24.17 -13.01
C PHE A 337 10.18 23.44 -13.05
N THR A 338 9.27 23.87 -13.92
CA THR A 338 8.02 23.15 -14.17
C THR A 338 7.91 22.86 -15.65
N LEU A 339 7.96 21.59 -16.04
CA LEU A 339 7.78 21.21 -17.46
C LEU A 339 6.38 21.62 -17.93
N GLU A 340 6.29 22.15 -19.15
CA GLU A 340 5.00 22.41 -19.77
C GLU A 340 4.26 21.08 -20.03
N ASP A 341 2.99 21.00 -19.64
CA ASP A 341 2.20 19.76 -19.64
C ASP A 341 2.87 18.57 -18.93
N TYR A 342 3.48 18.81 -17.75
CA TYR A 342 4.21 17.83 -16.92
C TYR A 342 3.62 16.41 -16.91
N TYR A 343 2.31 16.26 -16.68
CA TYR A 343 1.65 14.95 -16.59
C TYR A 343 1.58 14.18 -17.91
N LYS A 344 1.63 14.86 -19.07
CA LYS A 344 1.66 14.21 -20.39
C LYS A 344 3.08 13.84 -20.83
N ASN A 345 4.08 14.55 -20.31
CA ASN A 345 5.47 14.47 -20.75
C ASN A 345 6.42 13.83 -19.71
N GLU A 346 5.89 13.23 -18.64
CA GLU A 346 6.69 12.61 -17.57
C GLU A 346 7.58 11.46 -18.09
N SER A 347 7.12 10.73 -19.11
CA SER A 347 7.90 9.69 -19.78
C SER A 347 9.13 10.26 -20.48
N LYS A 348 9.02 11.44 -21.11
CA LYS A 348 10.13 12.13 -21.81
C LYS A 348 11.25 12.57 -20.87
N LEU A 349 10.95 12.82 -19.59
CA LEU A 349 11.98 13.08 -18.57
C LEU A 349 12.87 11.86 -18.32
N THR A 350 12.36 10.64 -18.53
CA THR A 350 13.17 9.42 -18.49
C THR A 350 14.22 9.41 -19.60
N ASP A 351 13.82 9.82 -20.81
CA ASP A 351 14.71 9.85 -21.98
C ASP A 351 15.71 11.00 -21.90
N LEU A 352 15.31 12.15 -21.38
CA LEU A 352 16.23 13.25 -21.08
C LEU A 352 17.27 12.82 -20.04
N ARG A 353 16.86 12.19 -18.94
CA ARG A 353 17.80 11.68 -17.92
C ARG A 353 18.81 10.71 -18.54
N LYS A 354 18.33 9.71 -19.29
CA LYS A 354 19.19 8.74 -19.96
C LYS A 354 20.17 9.42 -20.92
N SER A 355 19.70 10.43 -21.66
CA SER A 355 20.53 11.18 -22.59
C SER A 355 21.60 11.99 -21.88
N LEU A 356 21.27 12.68 -20.79
CA LEU A 356 22.21 13.47 -19.97
C LEU A 356 23.26 12.60 -19.27
N ILE A 357 22.88 11.40 -18.81
CA ILE A 357 23.81 10.41 -18.28
C ILE A 357 24.78 9.94 -19.38
N ARG A 358 24.26 9.61 -20.57
CA ARG A 358 25.06 9.14 -21.70
C ARG A 358 26.11 10.15 -22.18
N ILE A 359 25.83 11.44 -22.05
CA ILE A 359 26.78 12.52 -22.36
C ILE A 359 27.53 13.04 -21.13
N GLU A 360 27.49 12.30 -20.01
CA GLU A 360 28.25 12.55 -18.79
C GLU A 360 27.99 13.92 -18.14
N MET A 361 26.78 14.48 -18.32
CA MET A 361 26.41 15.78 -17.73
C MET A 361 25.86 15.65 -16.31
N ILE A 362 25.34 14.48 -15.95
CA ILE A 362 24.85 14.14 -14.61
C ILE A 362 25.29 12.73 -14.23
N SER A 363 25.40 12.46 -12.93
CA SER A 363 25.83 11.13 -12.43
C SER A 363 24.85 10.01 -12.80
N GLU A 364 25.37 8.83 -13.13
CA GLU A 364 24.58 7.59 -13.31
C GLU A 364 23.72 7.26 -12.07
N GLN A 365 24.21 7.65 -10.88
CA GLN A 365 23.53 7.44 -9.60
C GLN A 365 22.35 8.41 -9.36
N THR A 366 22.14 9.38 -10.25
CA THR A 366 20.99 10.28 -10.19
C THR A 366 19.73 9.45 -10.42
N THR A 367 18.87 9.29 -9.41
CA THR A 367 17.64 8.49 -9.57
C THR A 367 16.64 9.18 -10.50
N LEU A 368 15.72 8.42 -11.10
CA LEU A 368 14.66 9.01 -11.94
C LEU A 368 13.73 9.91 -11.13
N SER A 369 13.47 9.55 -9.86
CA SER A 369 12.67 10.34 -8.93
C SER A 369 13.32 11.70 -8.64
N ASP A 370 14.60 11.71 -8.28
CA ASP A 370 15.37 12.95 -8.04
C ASP A 370 15.39 13.83 -9.29
N PHE A 371 15.56 13.21 -10.47
CA PHE A 371 15.56 13.92 -11.75
C PHE A 371 14.21 14.58 -12.07
N ARG A 372 13.10 13.85 -11.92
CA ARG A 372 11.75 14.39 -12.17
C ARG A 372 11.41 15.55 -11.24
N LYS A 373 11.90 15.52 -10.00
CA LYS A 373 11.67 16.57 -9.01
C LYS A 373 12.16 17.95 -9.49
N VAL A 374 13.27 18.00 -10.23
CA VAL A 374 13.82 19.24 -10.84
C VAL A 374 12.84 19.94 -11.79
N PHE A 375 11.89 19.19 -12.37
CA PHE A 375 10.91 19.69 -13.35
C PHE A 375 9.46 19.70 -12.84
N SER A 376 9.24 19.47 -11.54
CA SER A 376 7.92 19.33 -10.94
C SER A 376 7.25 20.65 -10.52
N GLY A 377 8.01 21.73 -10.34
CA GLY A 377 7.56 22.96 -9.69
C GLY A 377 7.53 22.91 -8.16
N GLU A 378 7.87 21.77 -7.55
CA GLU A 378 7.93 21.59 -6.09
C GLU A 378 9.29 21.97 -5.51
N ALA A 379 9.44 21.91 -4.18
CA ALA A 379 10.73 22.15 -3.53
C ALA A 379 11.74 21.04 -3.86
N ILE A 380 13.01 21.42 -4.05
CA ILE A 380 14.12 20.48 -4.27
C ILE A 380 14.73 20.12 -2.91
N GLU A 381 14.72 18.84 -2.59
CA GLU A 381 15.32 18.28 -1.38
C GLU A 381 16.77 17.83 -1.62
N LYS A 382 17.03 17.28 -2.81
CA LYS A 382 18.34 16.78 -3.24
C LYS A 382 18.73 17.37 -4.58
N PRO A 383 19.65 18.35 -4.62
CA PRO A 383 20.17 18.88 -5.87
C PRO A 383 20.88 17.80 -6.68
N ILE A 384 20.81 17.92 -8.00
CA ILE A 384 21.50 17.02 -8.92
C ILE A 384 22.94 17.49 -9.08
N VAL A 385 23.88 16.56 -8.94
CA VAL A 385 25.28 16.82 -9.25
C VAL A 385 25.42 16.99 -10.77
N TRP A 386 25.82 18.18 -11.19
CA TRP A 386 26.16 18.46 -12.57
C TRP A 386 27.65 18.17 -12.79
N ALA A 387 27.93 17.13 -13.57
CA ALA A 387 29.29 16.66 -13.87
C ALA A 387 29.94 17.43 -15.04
N GLY A 388 29.15 18.17 -15.82
CA GLY A 388 29.67 19.04 -16.88
C GLY A 388 30.29 20.35 -16.37
N LYS A 389 30.89 21.11 -17.29
CA LYS A 389 31.39 22.46 -17.05
C LYS A 389 30.24 23.43 -16.75
N ILE A 390 30.55 24.49 -16.00
CA ILE A 390 29.59 25.57 -15.71
C ILE A 390 28.99 26.22 -16.98
N SER A 391 29.75 26.26 -18.08
CA SER A 391 29.27 26.75 -19.38
C SER A 391 28.22 25.83 -20.00
N GLU A 392 28.31 24.52 -19.76
CA GLU A 392 27.35 23.51 -20.23
C GLU A 392 26.04 23.59 -19.44
N LEU A 393 26.11 23.71 -18.11
CA LEU A 393 24.92 23.95 -17.29
C LEU A 393 24.22 25.26 -17.69
N SER A 394 24.99 26.34 -17.87
CA SER A 394 24.44 27.63 -18.30
C SER A 394 23.74 27.53 -19.65
N TYR A 395 24.35 26.84 -20.62
CA TYR A 395 23.77 26.63 -21.94
C TYR A 395 22.51 25.77 -21.89
N PHE A 396 22.53 24.66 -21.15
CA PHE A 396 21.37 23.79 -20.94
C PHE A 396 20.16 24.57 -20.42
N ILE A 397 20.34 25.40 -19.38
CA ILE A 397 19.25 26.20 -18.81
C ILE A 397 18.76 27.29 -19.75
N LYS A 398 19.65 27.94 -20.53
CA LYS A 398 19.25 28.92 -21.54
C LYS A 398 18.38 28.27 -22.63
N GLN A 399 18.79 27.11 -23.13
CA GLN A 399 18.00 26.38 -24.13
C GLN A 399 16.65 25.92 -23.57
N LEU A 400 16.65 25.30 -22.39
CA LEU A 400 15.46 24.78 -21.73
C LEU A 400 14.41 25.88 -21.46
N HIS A 401 14.83 27.03 -20.92
CA HIS A 401 13.94 28.10 -20.47
C HIS A 401 13.69 29.21 -21.49
N ASN A 402 14.74 29.74 -22.15
CA ASN A 402 14.61 30.93 -23.00
C ASN A 402 14.27 30.59 -24.44
N GLU A 403 14.99 29.64 -25.04
CA GLU A 403 14.92 29.35 -26.48
C GLU A 403 13.79 28.36 -26.80
N LEU A 404 13.81 27.19 -26.18
CA LEU A 404 12.86 26.11 -26.43
C LEU A 404 11.58 26.22 -25.59
N LYS A 405 11.60 27.03 -24.52
CA LYS A 405 10.48 27.29 -23.61
C LYS A 405 9.78 26.01 -23.11
N LEU A 406 10.54 24.96 -22.86
CA LEU A 406 10.01 23.64 -22.45
C LEU A 406 9.53 23.64 -20.99
N VAL A 407 9.84 24.70 -20.24
CA VAL A 407 9.44 24.89 -18.85
C VAL A 407 8.69 26.21 -18.70
N LYS A 408 7.79 26.28 -17.72
CA LYS A 408 7.03 27.50 -17.40
C LYS A 408 7.97 28.68 -17.18
N ASP A 409 7.58 29.84 -17.69
CA ASP A 409 8.35 31.07 -17.57
C ASP A 409 8.54 31.47 -16.10
N LEU A 410 9.80 31.55 -15.69
CA LEU A 410 10.24 31.90 -14.33
C LEU A 410 10.53 33.40 -14.17
N LYS A 411 10.15 34.26 -15.12
CA LYS A 411 10.31 35.73 -15.04
C LYS A 411 11.72 36.15 -14.61
N GLN A 412 12.74 35.62 -15.28
CA GLN A 412 14.18 35.90 -15.01
C GLN A 412 14.72 35.33 -13.68
N GLN A 413 14.00 34.40 -13.04
CA GLN A 413 14.46 33.68 -11.84
C GLN A 413 15.07 32.30 -12.16
N GLN A 414 15.23 31.95 -13.45
CA GLN A 414 15.79 30.68 -13.88
C GLN A 414 17.14 30.38 -13.22
N TRP A 415 18.00 31.39 -13.03
CA TRP A 415 19.30 31.20 -12.38
C TRP A 415 19.21 30.96 -10.87
N VAL A 416 18.17 31.47 -10.20
CA VAL A 416 17.92 31.17 -8.77
C VAL A 416 17.44 29.73 -8.65
N VAL A 417 16.57 29.31 -9.56
CA VAL A 417 16.08 27.94 -9.62
C VAL A 417 17.19 26.95 -9.96
N THR A 418 18.08 27.29 -10.90
CA THR A 418 19.23 26.45 -11.27
C THR A 418 20.10 26.11 -10.06
N ILE A 419 20.44 27.10 -9.22
CA ILE A 419 21.32 26.85 -8.07
C ILE A 419 20.64 26.07 -6.94
N ASN A 420 19.30 26.00 -6.93
CA ASN A 420 18.56 25.12 -6.04
C ASN A 420 18.49 23.69 -6.58
N CYS A 421 18.46 23.55 -7.91
CA CYS A 421 18.31 22.25 -8.58
C CYS A 421 19.64 21.53 -8.82
N PHE A 422 20.74 22.26 -8.97
CA PHE A 422 22.03 21.72 -9.39
C PHE A 422 23.17 22.21 -8.50
N ILE A 423 24.09 21.30 -8.19
CA ILE A 423 25.33 21.54 -7.46
C ILE A 423 26.54 21.06 -8.27
N GLN A 424 27.73 21.55 -7.92
CA GLN A 424 28.98 21.12 -8.51
C GLN A 424 29.35 19.70 -8.08
N GLU A 425 30.27 19.06 -8.81
CA GLU A 425 30.79 17.74 -8.49
C GLU A 425 31.44 17.65 -7.09
N ASN A 426 32.03 18.74 -6.62
CA ASN A 426 32.59 18.86 -5.27
C ASN A 426 31.53 19.15 -4.18
N GLY A 427 30.24 19.18 -4.51
CA GLY A 427 29.14 19.47 -3.59
C GLY A 427 28.83 20.95 -3.37
N GLU A 428 29.63 21.87 -3.92
CA GLU A 428 29.45 23.31 -3.70
C GLU A 428 28.32 23.89 -4.58
N PRO A 429 27.51 24.82 -4.06
CA PRO A 429 26.48 25.50 -4.84
C PRO A 429 27.11 26.41 -5.91
N TYR A 430 26.43 26.54 -7.05
CA TYR A 430 26.89 27.45 -8.10
C TYR A 430 26.67 28.92 -7.72
N ASN A 431 27.56 29.79 -8.19
CA ASN A 431 27.34 31.23 -8.13
C ASN A 431 26.41 31.69 -9.26
N ARG A 432 25.25 32.24 -8.90
CA ARG A 432 24.21 32.75 -9.83
C ARG A 432 24.77 33.71 -10.89
N THR A 433 25.63 34.65 -10.48
CA THR A 433 26.17 35.67 -11.38
C THR A 433 27.14 35.05 -12.39
N LYS A 434 27.96 34.08 -11.96
CA LYS A 434 28.85 33.34 -12.85
C LYS A 434 28.10 32.47 -13.85
N LEU A 435 27.02 31.80 -13.45
CA LEU A 435 26.21 30.98 -14.36
C LEU A 435 25.61 31.82 -15.51
N ARG A 436 25.12 33.02 -15.21
CA ARG A 436 24.46 33.88 -16.21
C ARG A 436 25.41 34.33 -17.32
N THR A 437 26.69 34.58 -17.01
CA THR A 437 27.67 35.20 -17.92
C THR A 437 28.47 34.20 -18.76
N GLN A 438 28.19 32.90 -18.65
CA GLN A 438 28.94 31.89 -19.42
C GLN A 438 28.69 31.99 -20.92
N LYS A 439 29.75 31.73 -21.70
CA LYS A 439 29.73 31.61 -23.16
C LYS A 439 29.18 30.25 -23.58
N VAL A 440 28.75 30.16 -24.83
CA VAL A 440 28.30 28.90 -25.45
C VAL A 440 29.46 27.89 -25.44
N PRO A 441 29.26 26.67 -24.92
CA PRO A 441 30.30 25.64 -24.90
C PRO A 441 30.48 25.00 -26.28
N SER A 442 31.66 24.47 -26.55
CA SER A 442 31.96 23.71 -27.78
C SER A 442 31.14 22.42 -27.93
N THR A 443 30.59 21.91 -26.81
CA THR A 443 29.76 20.70 -26.69
C THR A 443 28.26 20.97 -26.80
N SER A 444 27.86 22.20 -27.17
CA SER A 444 26.45 22.62 -27.31
C SER A 444 25.57 21.64 -28.11
N LYS A 445 26.09 21.07 -29.21
CA LYS A 445 25.37 20.07 -30.02
C LYS A 445 24.92 18.83 -29.24
N ASN A 446 25.72 18.39 -28.26
CA ASN A 446 25.38 17.23 -27.43
C ASN A 446 24.20 17.56 -26.50
N ILE A 447 24.20 18.79 -25.97
CA ILE A 447 23.13 19.31 -25.11
C ILE A 447 21.84 19.50 -25.92
N ASP A 448 21.94 20.02 -27.14
CA ASP A 448 20.79 20.18 -28.04
C ASP A 448 20.16 18.81 -28.39
N SER A 449 21.01 17.80 -28.65
CA SER A 449 20.57 16.42 -28.87
C SER A 449 19.84 15.83 -27.66
N ALA A 450 20.34 16.06 -26.45
CA ALA A 450 19.69 15.62 -25.22
C ALA A 450 18.32 16.31 -25.02
N LEU A 451 18.23 17.62 -25.27
CA LEU A 451 17.00 18.40 -25.14
C LEU A 451 15.94 18.05 -26.20
N ASN A 452 16.34 17.55 -27.37
CA ASN A 452 15.38 17.10 -28.38
C ASN A 452 14.53 15.92 -27.92
N THR A 453 14.94 15.16 -26.88
CA THR A 453 14.10 14.10 -26.31
C THR A 453 12.84 14.62 -25.62
N LEU A 454 12.78 15.92 -25.31
CA LEU A 454 11.59 16.58 -24.74
C LEU A 454 10.59 17.08 -25.79
N LYS A 455 11.01 17.22 -27.06
CA LYS A 455 10.13 17.58 -28.18
C LYS A 455 9.35 16.34 -28.59
#